data_AF-A0A3D0U5E1-F1
#
_entry.id   AF-A0A3D0U5E1-F1
#
_cell.length_a   1.000
_cell.length_b   1.000
_cell.length_c   1.000
_cell.angle_alpha   90.00
_cell.angle_beta   90.00
_cell.angle_gamma   90.00
#
_symmetry.space_group_name_H-M   'P 1'
#
loop_
_entity.id
_entity.type
_entity.pdbx_description
1 polymer ?
#
loop_
_entity_poly.entity_id
_entity_poly.type
_entity_poly.pdbx_seq_one_letter_code
_entity_poly.pdbx_strand_id
1 'polypeptide(L)'
;MASPHIIDIDELLQPISADSPQGSDIREDSSPTSLYYQIKDARNAARAAERASLFDPDEASNVLNEWRPILDLAPTILKENSKDLEVASWLLEALIRFHDFPGLRDGIQLTRGLVDQYWDGLYPEPDEDGIETKVAPLAGLNGDSGEGTLLAPMRNALITTESSVGAFSYWQYQQARDAAKISDPDKRQEKEDTLGFTLAAIETAVAEASADYYVNLVDDLEQAVADFKAMNDT
;
A
#
# COMPACT_ATOMS: atom_id res chain seq x y z
N MET A 1 3.76 -3.88 20.53
CA MET A 1 2.75 -2.84 20.28
C MET A 1 2.95 -2.45 18.83
N ALA A 2 1.88 -2.25 18.06
CA ALA A 2 1.98 -1.83 16.67
C ALA A 2 2.97 -0.66 16.50
N SER A 3 3.62 -0.58 15.33
CA SER A 3 4.57 0.49 14.99
C SER A 3 3.94 1.88 15.16
N PRO A 4 4.71 2.97 15.32
CA PRO A 4 4.15 4.32 15.24
C PRO A 4 3.32 4.53 13.96
N HIS A 5 2.32 5.41 14.00
CA HIS A 5 1.59 5.79 12.79
C HIS A 5 2.50 6.56 11.82
N ILE A 6 2.40 6.19 10.55
CA ILE A 6 3.01 6.79 9.38
C ILE A 6 2.29 8.08 8.98
N ILE A 7 0.96 8.12 9.19
CA ILE A 7 0.10 9.28 8.89
C ILE A 7 -0.74 9.67 10.10
N ASP A 8 -1.14 10.94 10.18
CA ASP A 8 -2.05 11.43 11.22
C ASP A 8 -3.50 11.09 10.85
N ILE A 9 -3.91 9.87 11.18
CA ILE A 9 -5.24 9.33 10.83
C ILE A 9 -6.35 10.20 11.46
N ASP A 10 -6.18 10.61 12.71
CA ASP A 10 -7.18 11.42 13.43
C ASP A 10 -7.39 12.79 12.76
N GLU A 11 -6.30 13.41 12.28
CA GLU A 11 -6.37 14.66 11.52
C GLU A 11 -7.09 14.45 10.18
N LEU A 12 -6.77 13.37 9.45
CA LEU A 12 -7.39 13.07 8.16
C LEU A 12 -8.86 12.68 8.26
N LEU A 13 -9.32 12.24 9.43
CA LEU A 13 -10.72 11.92 9.70
C LEU A 13 -11.53 13.11 10.27
N GLN A 14 -10.91 14.26 10.54
CA GLN A 14 -11.66 15.45 10.94
C GLN A 14 -12.60 15.92 9.81
N PRO A 15 -13.81 16.43 10.14
CA PRO A 15 -14.72 16.95 9.12
C PRO A 15 -14.08 18.14 8.40
N ILE A 16 -14.27 18.22 7.08
CA ILE A 16 -13.69 19.30 6.27
C ILE A 16 -14.29 20.66 6.66
N SER A 17 -15.61 20.68 6.89
CA SER A 17 -16.32 21.85 7.40
C SER A 17 -17.55 21.43 8.22
N ALA A 18 -18.12 22.38 8.97
CA ALA A 18 -19.33 22.13 9.76
C ALA A 18 -20.56 21.84 8.88
N ASP A 19 -20.65 22.50 7.72
CA ASP A 19 -21.82 22.41 6.83
C ASP A 19 -21.66 21.30 5.78
N SER A 20 -20.43 20.99 5.37
CA SER A 20 -20.10 19.84 4.52
C SER A 20 -18.93 19.05 5.12
N PRO A 21 -19.20 18.08 6.00
CA PRO A 21 -18.17 17.25 6.64
C PRO A 21 -17.32 16.46 5.64
N GLN A 22 -17.93 16.03 4.53
CA GLN A 22 -17.30 15.26 3.45
C GLN A 22 -16.62 16.12 2.38
N GLY A 23 -16.83 17.45 2.40
CA GLY A 23 -16.28 18.37 1.41
C GLY A 23 -17.09 18.37 0.11
N SER A 24 -16.42 18.21 -1.03
CA SER A 24 -17.05 18.18 -2.36
C SER A 24 -16.46 17.10 -3.25
N ASP A 25 -17.17 16.70 -4.31
CA ASP A 25 -16.59 15.79 -5.31
C ASP A 25 -15.52 16.52 -6.13
N ILE A 26 -14.26 16.16 -5.92
CA ILE A 26 -13.12 16.76 -6.62
C ILE A 26 -13.11 16.44 -8.12
N ARG A 27 -13.91 15.48 -8.59
CA ARG A 27 -14.05 15.13 -10.01
C ARG A 27 -14.78 16.20 -10.81
N GLU A 28 -15.60 17.03 -10.15
CA GLU A 28 -16.32 18.12 -10.78
C GLU A 28 -15.40 19.31 -11.13
N ASP A 29 -14.22 19.41 -10.49
CA ASP A 29 -13.25 20.45 -10.78
C ASP A 29 -12.53 20.17 -12.12
N SER A 30 -12.96 20.90 -13.15
CA SER A 30 -12.36 20.89 -14.49
C SER A 30 -11.30 21.99 -14.70
N SER A 31 -10.89 22.68 -13.63
CA SER A 31 -9.87 23.72 -13.71
C SER A 31 -8.48 23.14 -14.05
N PRO A 32 -7.56 23.94 -14.62
CA PRO A 32 -6.17 23.52 -14.85
C PRO A 32 -5.42 23.15 -13.57
N THR A 33 -5.94 23.53 -12.40
CA THR A 33 -5.39 23.24 -11.06
C THR A 33 -6.16 22.15 -10.34
N SER A 34 -6.99 21.38 -11.05
CA SER A 34 -7.78 20.30 -10.48
C SER A 34 -6.91 19.30 -9.73
N LEU A 35 -7.20 19.13 -8.44
CA LEU A 35 -6.50 18.18 -7.59
C LEU A 35 -6.76 16.73 -8.05
N TYR A 36 -7.97 16.45 -8.54
CA TYR A 36 -8.34 15.13 -9.05
C TYR A 36 -7.47 14.71 -10.24
N TYR A 37 -7.35 15.57 -11.26
CA TYR A 37 -6.51 15.24 -12.42
C TYR A 37 -5.03 15.11 -12.03
N GLN A 38 -4.52 15.97 -11.15
CA GLN A 38 -3.15 15.88 -10.66
C GLN A 38 -2.84 14.55 -9.98
N ILE A 39 -3.66 14.12 -9.02
CA ILE A 39 -3.41 12.85 -8.31
C ILE A 39 -3.67 11.63 -9.19
N LYS A 40 -4.66 11.70 -10.10
CA LYS A 40 -4.93 10.64 -11.08
C LYS A 40 -3.77 10.45 -12.04
N ASP A 41 -3.21 11.54 -12.56
CA ASP A 41 -2.06 11.50 -13.46
C ASP A 41 -0.81 10.99 -12.74
N ALA A 42 -0.59 11.41 -11.49
CA ALA A 42 0.49 10.88 -10.66
C ALA A 42 0.38 9.36 -10.48
N ARG A 43 -0.81 8.84 -10.15
CA ARG A 43 -1.02 7.38 -10.06
C ARG A 43 -0.82 6.68 -11.40
N ASN A 44 -1.29 7.24 -12.50
CA ASN A 44 -1.10 6.65 -13.82
C ASN A 44 0.39 6.57 -14.19
N ALA A 45 1.16 7.63 -13.91
CA ALA A 45 2.60 7.66 -14.10
C ALA A 45 3.31 6.61 -13.24
N ALA A 46 2.99 6.54 -11.94
CA ALA A 46 3.56 5.58 -11.01
C ALA A 46 3.29 4.12 -11.44
N ARG A 47 2.06 3.81 -11.84
CA ARG A 47 1.69 2.49 -12.36
C ARG A 47 2.35 2.18 -13.71
N ALA A 48 2.57 3.18 -14.56
CA ALA A 48 3.29 2.99 -15.81
C ALA A 48 4.77 2.69 -15.56
N ALA A 49 5.41 3.40 -14.64
CA ALA A 49 6.79 3.16 -14.22
C ALA A 49 6.98 1.76 -13.62
N GLU A 50 6.07 1.31 -12.74
CA GLU A 50 6.09 -0.05 -12.20
C GLU A 50 6.00 -1.14 -13.27
N ARG A 51 5.15 -0.94 -14.29
CA ARG A 51 5.07 -1.90 -15.39
C ARG A 51 6.33 -1.88 -16.24
N ALA A 52 6.94 -0.72 -16.45
CA ALA A 52 8.18 -0.59 -17.22
C ALA A 52 9.35 -1.30 -16.52
N SER A 53 9.47 -1.17 -15.19
CA SER A 53 10.56 -1.77 -14.42
C SER A 53 10.56 -3.31 -14.40
N LEU A 54 9.43 -3.95 -14.75
CA LEU A 54 9.39 -5.40 -14.91
C LEU A 54 10.18 -5.89 -16.14
N PHE A 55 10.39 -5.00 -17.12
CA PHE A 55 11.10 -5.31 -18.36
C PHE A 55 12.50 -4.70 -18.41
N ASP A 56 12.76 -3.66 -17.61
CA ASP A 56 14.05 -2.98 -17.51
C ASP A 56 14.46 -2.79 -16.04
N PRO A 57 15.44 -3.58 -15.54
CA PRO A 57 15.94 -3.45 -14.17
C PRO A 57 16.56 -2.09 -13.84
N ASP A 58 17.06 -1.34 -14.83
CA ASP A 58 17.68 -0.03 -14.59
C ASP A 58 16.62 1.02 -14.18
N GLU A 59 15.39 0.88 -14.69
CA GLU A 59 14.23 1.72 -14.36
C GLU A 59 13.69 1.46 -12.94
N ALA A 60 13.97 0.29 -12.35
CA ALA A 60 13.48 -0.10 -11.03
C ALA A 60 13.92 0.85 -9.91
N SER A 61 15.06 1.51 -10.07
CA SER A 61 15.66 2.42 -9.08
C SER A 61 14.84 3.68 -8.82
N ASN A 62 14.01 4.12 -9.77
CA ASN A 62 13.24 5.37 -9.66
C ASN A 62 11.73 5.17 -9.50
N VAL A 63 11.23 3.95 -9.64
CA VAL A 63 9.78 3.65 -9.57
C VAL A 63 9.14 4.16 -8.28
N LEU A 64 9.83 4.01 -7.14
CA LEU A 64 9.31 4.47 -5.86
C LEU A 64 9.08 5.99 -5.83
N ASN A 65 9.92 6.77 -6.52
CA ASN A 65 9.79 8.24 -6.55
C ASN A 65 8.53 8.69 -7.29
N GLU A 66 8.05 7.92 -8.27
CA GLU A 66 6.81 8.22 -8.99
C GLU A 66 5.56 8.10 -8.10
N TRP A 67 5.64 7.35 -7.00
CA TRP A 67 4.58 7.25 -6.00
C TRP A 67 4.56 8.43 -5.01
N ARG A 68 5.64 9.21 -4.93
CA ARG A 68 5.78 10.32 -3.98
C ARG A 68 4.68 11.40 -4.11
N PRO A 69 4.29 11.85 -5.31
CA PRO A 69 3.26 12.89 -5.44
C PRO A 69 1.92 12.47 -4.83
N ILE A 70 1.62 11.16 -4.78
CA ILE A 70 0.38 10.65 -4.16
C ILE A 70 0.45 10.79 -2.63
N LEU A 71 1.60 10.52 -2.01
CA LEU A 71 1.81 10.76 -0.58
C LEU A 71 1.68 12.24 -0.19
N ASP A 72 2.03 13.15 -1.10
CA ASP A 72 1.96 14.59 -0.84
C ASP A 72 0.55 15.14 -1.09
N LEU A 73 -0.12 14.70 -2.16
CA LEU A 73 -1.44 15.22 -2.57
C LEU A 73 -2.60 14.59 -1.79
N ALA A 74 -2.59 13.28 -1.57
CA ALA A 74 -3.75 12.59 -1.00
C ALA A 74 -4.10 13.05 0.42
N PRO A 75 -3.16 13.24 1.36
CA PRO A 75 -3.48 13.79 2.68
C PRO A 75 -4.10 15.19 2.60
N THR A 76 -3.56 16.05 1.71
CA THR A 76 -4.10 17.41 1.49
C THR A 76 -5.54 17.35 0.97
N ILE A 77 -5.83 16.47 0.01
CA ILE A 77 -7.18 16.27 -0.51
C ILE A 77 -8.12 15.78 0.59
N LEU A 78 -7.74 14.73 1.31
CA LEU A 78 -8.58 14.11 2.35
C LEU A 78 -8.83 15.05 3.53
N LYS A 79 -7.86 15.90 3.87
CA LYS A 79 -7.96 16.87 4.96
C LYS A 79 -8.79 18.09 4.60
N GLU A 80 -8.62 18.62 3.39
CA GLU A 80 -9.07 19.98 3.07
C GLU A 80 -10.19 20.05 2.01
N ASN A 81 -10.39 19.00 1.21
CA ASN A 81 -11.20 19.09 -0.01
C ASN A 81 -12.29 18.02 -0.12
N SER A 82 -11.95 16.75 0.10
CA SER A 82 -12.90 15.64 -0.11
C SER A 82 -12.58 14.41 0.73
N LYS A 83 -13.59 13.88 1.42
CA LYS A 83 -13.54 12.52 1.96
C LYS A 83 -13.85 11.56 0.81
N ASP A 84 -12.82 10.87 0.32
CA ASP A 84 -12.90 10.15 -0.95
C ASP A 84 -12.20 8.78 -0.90
N LEU A 85 -12.92 7.72 -1.24
CA LEU A 85 -12.44 6.35 -1.25
C LEU A 85 -11.40 6.08 -2.33
N GLU A 86 -11.50 6.73 -3.50
CA GLU A 86 -10.53 6.57 -4.57
C GLU A 86 -9.19 7.17 -4.17
N VAL A 87 -9.22 8.37 -3.57
CA VAL A 87 -8.02 9.02 -3.02
C VAL A 87 -7.42 8.21 -1.88
N ALA A 88 -8.24 7.70 -0.96
CA ALA A 88 -7.79 6.83 0.13
C ALA A 88 -7.14 5.53 -0.40
N SER A 89 -7.71 4.95 -1.46
CA SER A 89 -7.18 3.74 -2.11
C SER A 89 -5.80 4.01 -2.73
N TRP A 90 -5.61 5.18 -3.35
CA TRP A 90 -4.33 5.57 -3.94
C TRP A 90 -3.28 5.90 -2.88
N LEU A 91 -3.68 6.56 -1.78
CA LEU A 91 -2.81 6.78 -0.63
C LEU A 91 -2.34 5.45 -0.04
N LEU A 92 -3.27 4.49 0.15
CA LEU A 92 -2.95 3.15 0.64
C LEU A 92 -1.93 2.43 -0.26
N GLU A 93 -2.09 2.53 -1.58
CA GLU A 93 -1.11 2.01 -2.54
C GLU A 93 0.28 2.64 -2.35
N ALA A 94 0.37 3.95 -2.15
CA ALA A 94 1.64 4.63 -1.94
C ALA A 94 2.27 4.28 -0.58
N LEU A 95 1.45 4.18 0.48
CA LEU A 95 1.91 3.88 1.83
C LEU A 95 2.60 2.53 1.94
N ILE A 96 2.02 1.44 1.39
CA ILE A 96 2.66 0.10 1.43
C ILE A 96 4.00 0.08 0.70
N ARG A 97 4.19 0.93 -0.32
CA ARG A 97 5.45 0.98 -1.09
C ARG A 97 6.56 1.74 -0.37
N PHE A 98 6.21 2.76 0.40
CA PHE A 98 7.18 3.56 1.15
C PHE A 98 7.44 3.05 2.57
N HIS A 99 6.45 2.39 3.16
CA HIS A 99 6.42 2.10 4.60
C HIS A 99 6.01 0.67 4.92
N ASP A 100 6.06 -0.23 3.94
CA ASP A 100 5.75 -1.66 4.10
C ASP A 100 4.41 -1.87 4.86
N PHE A 101 4.38 -2.82 5.79
CA PHE A 101 3.19 -3.17 6.57
C PHE A 101 2.67 -2.06 7.51
N PRO A 102 3.50 -1.24 8.18
CA PRO A 102 3.02 -0.04 8.86
C PRO A 102 2.19 0.88 7.94
N GLY A 103 2.64 1.08 6.69
CA GLY A 103 1.91 1.86 5.70
C GLY A 103 0.58 1.23 5.29
N LEU A 104 0.57 -0.08 5.06
CA LEU A 104 -0.67 -0.81 4.77
C LEU A 104 -1.68 -0.72 5.92
N ARG A 105 -1.22 -0.92 7.16
CA ARG A 105 -2.06 -0.82 8.36
C ARG A 105 -2.74 0.55 8.44
N ASP A 106 -1.98 1.62 8.34
CA ASP A 106 -2.53 2.98 8.45
C ASP A 106 -3.46 3.31 7.28
N GLY A 107 -3.13 2.87 6.07
CA GLY A 107 -4.01 3.05 4.90
C GLY A 107 -5.35 2.33 5.08
N ILE A 108 -5.34 1.09 5.59
CA ILE A 108 -6.56 0.33 5.88
C ILE A 108 -7.35 1.01 7.00
N GLN A 109 -6.68 1.46 8.07
CA GLN A 109 -7.33 2.16 9.19
C GLN A 109 -8.01 3.46 8.76
N LEU A 110 -7.32 4.27 7.95
CA LEU A 110 -7.90 5.48 7.38
C LEU A 110 -9.12 5.16 6.52
N THR A 111 -9.00 4.16 5.63
CA THR A 111 -10.09 3.73 4.75
C THR A 111 -11.31 3.29 5.57
N ARG A 112 -11.08 2.46 6.60
CA ARG A 112 -12.13 2.06 7.54
C ARG A 112 -12.76 3.26 8.24
N GLY A 113 -11.96 4.17 8.76
CA GLY A 113 -12.46 5.37 9.43
C GLY A 113 -13.31 6.24 8.51
N LEU A 114 -12.95 6.37 7.23
CA LEU A 114 -13.73 7.08 6.22
C LEU A 114 -15.08 6.39 5.97
N VAL A 115 -15.09 5.07 5.83
CA VAL A 115 -16.32 4.28 5.67
C VAL A 115 -17.19 4.43 6.92
N ASP A 116 -16.66 4.15 8.10
CA ASP A 116 -17.42 4.15 9.36
C ASP A 116 -18.03 5.53 9.70
N GLN A 117 -17.33 6.63 9.37
CA GLN A 117 -17.76 7.99 9.75
C GLN A 117 -18.52 8.74 8.66
N TYR A 118 -18.22 8.50 7.38
CA TYR A 118 -18.66 9.36 6.28
C TYR A 118 -19.43 8.63 5.20
N TRP A 119 -19.74 7.33 5.34
CA TRP A 119 -20.37 6.51 4.30
C TRP A 119 -21.48 7.24 3.52
N ASP A 120 -22.41 7.85 4.26
CA ASP A 120 -23.42 8.76 3.71
C ASP A 120 -22.74 10.05 3.25
N GLY A 121 -22.58 10.21 1.93
CA GLY A 121 -21.90 11.35 1.29
C GLY A 121 -20.40 11.16 1.02
N LEU A 122 -19.82 10.00 1.37
CA LEU A 122 -18.44 9.66 0.99
C LEU A 122 -18.30 9.58 -0.53
N TYR A 123 -17.27 10.20 -1.09
CA TYR A 123 -17.02 10.19 -2.53
C TYR A 123 -16.21 8.95 -2.98
N PRO A 124 -16.33 8.51 -4.24
CA PRO A 124 -17.34 8.95 -5.22
C PRO A 124 -18.76 8.54 -4.79
N GLU A 125 -19.75 9.34 -5.16
CA GLU A 125 -21.15 8.93 -4.99
C GLU A 125 -21.52 7.83 -6.01
N PRO A 126 -22.45 6.93 -5.67
CA PRO A 126 -22.96 5.93 -6.61
C PRO A 126 -23.55 6.57 -7.87
N ASP A 127 -23.23 6.03 -9.05
CA ASP A 127 -23.82 6.44 -10.33
C ASP A 127 -24.97 5.48 -10.77
N GLU A 128 -25.26 5.42 -12.08
CA GLU A 128 -26.31 4.55 -12.63
C GLU A 128 -26.08 3.05 -12.36
N ASP A 129 -24.83 2.64 -12.14
CA ASP A 129 -24.44 1.27 -11.79
C ASP A 129 -24.45 1.03 -10.27
N GLY A 130 -24.85 2.04 -9.48
CA GLY A 130 -25.14 1.92 -8.07
C GLY A 130 -23.90 1.75 -7.19
N ILE A 131 -24.03 0.99 -6.10
CA ILE A 131 -22.98 0.92 -5.07
C ILE A 131 -21.66 0.33 -5.58
N GLU A 132 -21.72 -0.45 -6.67
CA GLU A 132 -20.55 -1.07 -7.29
C GLU A 132 -19.52 -0.03 -7.72
N THR A 133 -19.94 1.13 -8.24
CA THR A 133 -19.01 2.18 -8.68
C THR A 133 -18.40 2.95 -7.52
N LYS A 134 -19.12 3.08 -6.40
CA LYS A 134 -18.58 3.65 -5.15
C LYS A 134 -17.48 2.79 -4.53
N VAL A 135 -17.64 1.47 -4.53
CA VAL A 135 -16.66 0.53 -3.95
C VAL A 135 -15.59 0.05 -4.94
N ALA A 136 -15.73 0.37 -6.23
CA ALA A 136 -14.80 -0.01 -7.29
C ALA A 136 -13.33 0.32 -6.97
N PRO A 137 -12.97 1.47 -6.35
CA PRO A 137 -11.58 1.73 -5.97
C PRO A 137 -11.01 0.66 -5.03
N LEU A 138 -11.79 0.22 -4.05
CA LEU A 138 -11.40 -0.83 -3.10
C LEU A 138 -11.38 -2.22 -3.77
N ALA A 139 -12.35 -2.52 -4.63
CA ALA A 139 -12.36 -3.76 -5.41
C ALA A 139 -11.12 -3.88 -6.32
N GLY A 140 -10.67 -2.75 -6.88
CA GLY A 140 -9.46 -2.66 -7.68
C GLY A 140 -8.17 -2.97 -6.91
N LEU A 141 -8.13 -2.72 -5.59
CA LEU A 141 -7.01 -3.09 -4.74
C LEU A 141 -6.83 -4.62 -4.68
N ASN A 142 -7.94 -5.36 -4.59
CA ASN A 142 -7.98 -6.81 -4.47
C ASN A 142 -7.86 -7.56 -5.80
N GLY A 143 -8.09 -6.87 -6.93
CA GLY A 143 -7.96 -7.47 -8.26
C GLY A 143 -9.25 -8.02 -8.84
N ASP A 144 -10.41 -7.47 -8.47
CA ASP A 144 -11.69 -7.89 -9.05
C ASP A 144 -11.71 -7.76 -10.60
N SER A 145 -10.90 -6.85 -11.15
CA SER A 145 -10.68 -6.63 -12.59
C SER A 145 -9.28 -7.03 -13.09
N GLY A 146 -8.48 -7.79 -12.34
CA GLY A 146 -7.10 -8.18 -12.70
C GLY A 146 -6.28 -8.83 -11.59
N GLU A 147 -4.97 -8.52 -11.51
CA GLU A 147 -4.10 -9.06 -10.44
C GLU A 147 -4.23 -8.31 -9.09
N GLY A 148 -4.92 -7.16 -9.11
CA GLY A 148 -5.01 -6.24 -7.97
C GLY A 148 -3.78 -5.35 -7.84
N THR A 149 -3.92 -4.22 -7.17
CA THR A 149 -2.78 -3.30 -6.98
C THR A 149 -2.02 -3.51 -5.68
N LEU A 150 -2.54 -4.31 -4.74
CA LEU A 150 -1.89 -4.56 -3.44
C LEU A 150 -1.10 -5.86 -3.36
N LEU A 151 -1.45 -6.90 -4.12
CA LEU A 151 -0.81 -8.20 -3.96
C LEU A 151 0.71 -8.15 -4.22
N ALA A 152 1.13 -7.48 -5.29
CA ALA A 152 2.55 -7.35 -5.62
C ALA A 152 3.31 -6.50 -4.58
N PRO A 153 2.87 -5.28 -4.20
CA PRO A 153 3.48 -4.53 -3.10
C PRO A 153 3.54 -5.30 -1.77
N MET A 154 2.49 -6.02 -1.38
CA MET A 154 2.50 -6.82 -0.14
C MET A 154 3.52 -7.97 -0.18
N ARG A 155 3.76 -8.55 -1.36
CA ARG A 155 4.81 -9.58 -1.53
C ARG A 155 6.21 -8.98 -1.50
N ASN A 156 6.37 -7.77 -2.01
CA ASN A 156 7.65 -7.06 -2.04
C ASN A 156 7.94 -6.28 -0.75
N ALA A 157 6.95 -6.12 0.13
CA ALA A 157 7.13 -5.51 1.44
C ALA A 157 8.16 -6.30 2.28
N LEU A 158 9.01 -5.56 2.98
CA LEU A 158 10.07 -6.12 3.80
C LEU A 158 9.50 -6.86 5.02
N ILE A 159 10.05 -8.05 5.29
CA ILE A 159 9.79 -8.85 6.49
C ILE A 159 11.01 -8.97 7.39
N THR A 160 12.14 -8.41 6.97
CA THR A 160 13.33 -8.21 7.81
C THR A 160 13.72 -6.73 7.76
N THR A 161 14.44 -6.28 8.78
CA THR A 161 15.01 -4.93 8.82
C THR A 161 16.42 -4.90 8.23
N GLU A 162 17.04 -3.72 8.18
CA GLU A 162 18.42 -3.53 7.75
C GLU A 162 19.37 -4.39 8.61
N SER A 163 20.24 -5.14 7.96
CA SER A 163 21.17 -6.07 8.59
C SER A 163 22.51 -6.07 7.83
N SER A 164 23.49 -6.80 8.34
CA SER A 164 24.80 -6.98 7.69
C SER A 164 24.72 -7.63 6.30
N VAL A 165 23.60 -8.31 6.01
CA VAL A 165 23.34 -9.03 4.75
C VAL A 165 22.17 -8.42 3.96
N GLY A 166 21.72 -7.22 4.34
CA GLY A 166 20.60 -6.51 3.72
C GLY A 166 19.25 -6.80 4.36
N ALA A 167 18.19 -6.30 3.74
CA ALA A 167 16.81 -6.53 4.14
C ALA A 167 16.08 -7.34 3.06
N PHE A 168 15.11 -8.15 3.48
CA PHE A 168 14.46 -9.13 2.61
C PHE A 168 12.94 -9.02 2.67
N SER A 169 12.32 -9.13 1.50
CA SER A 169 10.88 -9.19 1.34
C SER A 169 10.31 -10.59 1.55
N TYR A 170 8.99 -10.67 1.71
CA TYR A 170 8.30 -11.96 1.73
C TYR A 170 8.54 -12.77 0.46
N TRP A 171 8.56 -12.11 -0.71
CA TRP A 171 8.85 -12.75 -1.99
C TRP A 171 10.26 -13.36 -2.03
N GLN A 172 11.28 -12.63 -1.58
CA GLN A 172 12.65 -13.15 -1.51
C GLN A 172 12.75 -14.35 -0.56
N TYR A 173 12.05 -14.30 0.59
CA TYR A 173 11.96 -15.46 1.48
C TYR A 173 11.32 -16.68 0.79
N GLN A 174 10.23 -16.50 0.06
CA GLN A 174 9.60 -17.60 -0.68
C GLN A 174 10.58 -18.23 -1.70
N GLN A 175 11.27 -17.40 -2.48
CA GLN A 175 12.25 -17.86 -3.47
C GLN A 175 13.43 -18.60 -2.83
N ALA A 176 14.00 -18.05 -1.75
CA ALA A 176 15.11 -18.66 -1.02
C ALA A 176 14.71 -19.99 -0.36
N ARG A 177 13.51 -20.04 0.24
CA ARG A 177 12.96 -21.26 0.84
C ARG A 177 12.75 -22.37 -0.20
N ASP A 178 12.30 -22.02 -1.39
CA ASP A 178 12.10 -23.00 -2.46
C ASP A 178 13.43 -23.47 -3.07
N ALA A 179 14.43 -22.60 -3.19
CA ALA A 179 15.80 -22.99 -3.55
C ALA A 179 16.39 -23.97 -2.52
N ALA A 180 16.23 -23.70 -1.22
CA ALA A 180 16.73 -24.56 -0.15
C ALA A 180 16.16 -25.99 -0.16
N LYS A 181 14.98 -26.21 -0.77
CA LYS A 181 14.36 -27.54 -0.94
C LYS A 181 14.98 -28.37 -2.07
N ILE A 182 15.80 -27.78 -2.93
CA ILE A 182 16.46 -28.51 -4.03
C ILE A 182 17.48 -29.48 -3.42
N SER A 183 17.27 -30.79 -3.58
CA SER A 183 18.13 -31.81 -2.96
C SER A 183 19.53 -31.92 -3.58
N ASP A 184 19.66 -31.59 -4.86
CA ASP A 184 20.92 -31.61 -5.60
C ASP A 184 21.74 -30.36 -5.24
N PRO A 185 22.93 -30.51 -4.60
CA PRO A 185 23.72 -29.38 -4.12
C PRO A 185 24.16 -28.41 -5.23
N ASP A 186 24.53 -28.94 -6.40
CA ASP A 186 25.04 -28.10 -7.50
C ASP A 186 23.90 -27.26 -8.08
N LYS A 187 22.71 -27.87 -8.25
CA LYS A 187 21.51 -27.15 -8.71
C LYS A 187 21.00 -26.14 -7.69
N ARG A 188 21.15 -26.43 -6.40
CA ARG A 188 20.81 -25.48 -5.33
C ARG A 188 21.72 -24.27 -5.41
N GLN A 189 23.04 -24.49 -5.50
CA GLN A 189 24.02 -23.41 -5.60
C GLN A 189 23.77 -22.55 -6.85
N GLU A 190 23.55 -23.18 -8.01
CA GLU A 190 23.23 -22.45 -9.26
C GLU A 190 21.98 -21.56 -9.09
N LYS A 191 20.95 -22.08 -8.41
CA LYS A 191 19.73 -21.31 -8.13
C LYS A 191 19.99 -20.15 -7.18
N GLU A 192 20.75 -20.38 -6.11
CA GLU A 192 21.12 -19.35 -5.12
C GLU A 192 21.99 -18.25 -5.77
N ASP A 193 22.96 -18.61 -6.61
CA ASP A 193 23.78 -17.66 -7.38
C ASP A 193 22.92 -16.80 -8.30
N THR A 194 21.89 -17.39 -8.91
CA THR A 194 20.94 -16.67 -9.78
C THR A 194 20.05 -15.70 -8.97
N LEU A 195 19.65 -16.09 -7.75
CA LEU A 195 18.84 -15.24 -6.88
C LEU A 195 19.66 -14.09 -6.27
N GLY A 196 20.94 -14.32 -5.98
CA GLY A 196 21.81 -13.36 -5.29
C GLY A 196 21.61 -13.29 -3.78
N PHE A 197 20.80 -14.18 -3.21
CA PHE A 197 20.55 -14.30 -1.77
C PHE A 197 20.16 -15.75 -1.42
N THR A 198 20.31 -16.11 -0.14
CA THR A 198 20.07 -17.47 0.37
C THR A 198 19.14 -17.46 1.58
N LEU A 199 18.58 -18.63 1.92
CA LEU A 199 17.77 -18.76 3.13
C LEU A 199 18.61 -18.45 4.39
N ALA A 200 19.88 -18.85 4.40
CA ALA A 200 20.79 -18.57 5.51
C ALA A 200 21.07 -17.06 5.69
N ALA A 201 21.12 -16.28 4.61
CA ALA A 201 21.23 -14.82 4.70
C ALA A 201 19.98 -14.21 5.35
N ILE A 202 18.79 -14.69 4.99
CA ILE A 202 17.54 -14.24 5.61
C ILE A 202 17.50 -14.61 7.10
N GLU A 203 17.89 -15.84 7.46
CA GLU A 203 18.01 -16.26 8.86
C GLU A 203 19.02 -15.42 9.65
N THR A 204 20.10 -14.99 9.00
CA THR A 204 21.08 -14.05 9.59
C THR A 204 20.45 -12.68 9.84
N ALA A 205 19.73 -12.11 8.86
CA ALA A 205 19.02 -10.85 9.04
C ALA A 205 18.00 -10.92 10.19
N VAL A 206 17.31 -12.06 10.32
CA VAL A 206 16.38 -12.31 11.44
C VAL A 206 17.11 -12.36 12.78
N ALA A 207 18.28 -13.00 12.84
CA ALA A 207 19.06 -13.11 14.07
C ALA A 207 19.67 -11.78 14.53
N GLU A 208 19.94 -10.86 13.60
CA GLU A 208 20.48 -9.52 13.90
C GLU A 208 19.41 -8.50 14.30
N ALA A 209 18.16 -8.72 13.88
CA ALA A 209 17.05 -7.84 14.19
C ALA A 209 16.60 -7.91 15.66
N SER A 210 16.03 -6.82 16.17
CA SER A 210 15.46 -6.82 17.53
C SER A 210 14.16 -7.62 17.59
N ALA A 211 13.86 -8.19 18.75
CA ALA A 211 12.56 -8.83 18.99
C ALA A 211 11.39 -7.83 18.81
N ASP A 212 11.61 -6.56 19.19
CA ASP A 212 10.62 -5.50 19.05
C ASP A 212 10.21 -5.27 17.58
N TYR A 213 11.14 -5.39 16.62
CA TYR A 213 10.79 -5.29 15.20
C TYR A 213 9.75 -6.33 14.79
N TYR A 214 9.94 -7.60 15.20
CA TYR A 214 9.01 -8.67 14.85
C TYR A 214 7.70 -8.61 15.62
N VAL A 215 7.72 -8.18 16.88
CA VAL A 215 6.50 -7.91 17.64
C VAL A 215 5.69 -6.84 16.92
N ASN A 216 6.31 -5.74 16.52
CA ASN A 216 5.62 -4.65 15.82
C ASN A 216 5.11 -5.10 14.45
N LEU A 217 5.91 -5.82 13.67
CA LEU A 217 5.50 -6.35 12.35
C LEU A 217 4.28 -7.27 12.46
N VAL A 218 4.26 -8.16 13.45
CA VAL A 218 3.10 -9.04 13.70
C VAL A 218 1.89 -8.20 14.13
N ASP A 219 2.05 -7.29 15.08
CA ASP A 219 0.96 -6.42 15.53
C ASP A 219 0.39 -5.57 14.37
N ASP A 220 1.23 -5.07 13.46
CA ASP A 220 0.82 -4.29 12.28
C ASP A 220 -0.02 -5.13 11.31
N LEU A 221 0.40 -6.37 11.05
CA LEU A 221 -0.33 -7.32 10.22
C LEU A 221 -1.66 -7.75 10.85
N GLU A 222 -1.67 -8.06 12.15
CA GLU A 222 -2.88 -8.46 12.87
C GLU A 222 -3.90 -7.33 12.88
N GLN A 223 -3.45 -6.10 13.12
CA GLN A 223 -4.29 -4.91 13.10
C GLN A 223 -4.85 -4.63 11.69
N ALA A 224 -4.00 -4.67 10.66
CA ALA A 224 -4.43 -4.53 9.27
C ALA A 224 -5.52 -5.56 8.88
N VAL A 225 -5.35 -6.82 9.29
CA VAL A 225 -6.34 -7.89 9.05
C VAL A 225 -7.62 -7.65 9.85
N ALA A 226 -7.52 -7.21 11.10
CA ALA A 226 -8.68 -6.92 11.93
C ALA A 226 -9.51 -5.76 11.35
N ASP A 227 -8.86 -4.68 10.93
CA ASP A 227 -9.51 -3.51 10.34
C ASP A 227 -10.13 -3.84 8.97
N PHE A 228 -9.43 -4.61 8.14
CA PHE A 228 -9.98 -5.09 6.87
C PHE A 228 -11.23 -5.95 7.05
N LYS A 229 -11.23 -6.85 8.05
CA LYS A 229 -12.41 -7.67 8.35
C LYS A 229 -13.58 -6.83 8.87
N ALA A 230 -13.29 -5.88 9.77
CA ALA A 230 -14.31 -5.01 10.34
C ALA A 230 -15.03 -4.18 9.27
N MET A 231 -14.34 -3.75 8.21
CA MET A 231 -14.98 -3.04 7.07
C MET A 231 -16.02 -3.90 6.32
N ASN A 232 -15.90 -5.23 6.34
CA ASN A 232 -16.86 -6.12 5.66
C ASN A 232 -18.08 -6.46 6.55
N ASP A 233 -17.99 -6.19 7.85
CA ASP A 233 -19.02 -6.52 8.83
C ASP A 233 -19.95 -5.32 9.16
N THR A 234 -19.63 -4.13 8.64
CA THR A 234 -20.44 -2.89 8.74
C THR A 234 -21.46 -2.80 7.61
#